data_AF-A0AA91U355-F1
#
_entry.id   AF-A0AA91U355-F1
#
_cell.length_a   1.000
_cell.length_b   1.000
_cell.length_c   1.000
_cell.angle_alpha   90.00
_cell.angle_beta   90.00
_cell.angle_gamma   90.00
#
_symmetry.space_group_name_H-M   'P 1'
#
loop_
_entity.id
_entity.type
_entity.pdbx_description
1 polymer ?
#
loop_
_entity_poly.entity_id
_entity_poly.type
_entity_poly.pdbx_seq_one_letter_code
_entity_poly.pdbx_strand_id
1 'polypeptide(L)'
;MHGLTGILDNKGCPLEKQQFTWKEMASRPISKLDDDAFTRVRVILMNGVETDALRLKHFGARFNRELQLPLAQIRRVEQHQATAVNWLLSADHSPLETTVAYEQVAIEVTAAVAQNEPDPYQAQTYRFGLLEDFDHLYRYSAMLDRLEGKDANNILQGYTDIVPGRVTTDHHRAPEDDLRESYDKSQAELITKIHAALITGAEYQTHDYYMNIGPTFTDPVARQLYAEIASVEEQHVTQYGSLQDPDESFMEKWLVHEAMEVYAYSSCAEQEDNPRLKALWERFMEYELGHLNMACELFKKLERRDPAEVLSGELPKMIQFKSQREFVRKVLDEEVDLRTDGVDYVPKEKESKASQTYRKQLNSDGVPAEIASAGYQWAPGTELNDKRS
;
A
#
# COMPACT_ATOMS: atom_id res chain seq x y z
N MET A 1 19.08 -11.57 -16.62
CA MET A 1 18.34 -12.46 -15.71
C MET A 1 17.27 -13.15 -16.55
N HIS A 2 17.14 -14.49 -16.49
CA HIS A 2 15.95 -15.12 -17.07
C HIS A 2 14.77 -14.70 -16.19
N GLY A 3 13.75 -14.05 -16.78
CA GLY A 3 12.60 -13.55 -16.03
C GLY A 3 11.91 -14.67 -15.25
N LEU A 4 11.16 -14.28 -14.21
CA LEU A 4 10.35 -15.20 -13.43
C LEU A 4 9.40 -15.94 -14.39
N THR A 5 9.48 -17.28 -14.47
CA THR A 5 8.62 -18.12 -15.34
C THR A 5 7.41 -18.69 -14.59
N GLY A 6 7.54 -18.79 -13.27
CA GLY A 6 6.55 -19.32 -12.33
C GLY A 6 7.07 -19.15 -10.90
N ILE A 7 6.15 -18.96 -9.94
CA ILE A 7 6.51 -18.60 -8.56
C ILE A 7 7.22 -19.76 -7.81
N LEU A 8 6.92 -21.01 -8.18
CA LEU A 8 7.49 -22.22 -7.58
C LEU A 8 8.67 -22.81 -8.37
N ASP A 9 9.01 -22.24 -9.53
CA ASP A 9 10.03 -22.81 -10.44
C ASP A 9 11.46 -22.42 -10.07
N ASN A 10 11.61 -21.40 -9.23
CA ASN A 10 12.88 -20.72 -9.00
C ASN A 10 13.42 -21.03 -7.59
N LYS A 11 14.75 -21.19 -7.47
CA LYS A 11 15.40 -21.56 -6.19
C LYS A 11 15.81 -20.38 -5.32
N GLY A 12 16.00 -19.21 -5.91
CA GLY A 12 16.51 -18.03 -5.20
C GLY A 12 17.92 -18.22 -4.60
N CYS A 13 18.25 -17.31 -3.70
CA CYS A 13 19.47 -17.30 -2.92
C CYS A 13 19.23 -18.06 -1.59
N PRO A 14 20.00 -19.12 -1.27
CA PRO A 14 19.89 -19.81 0.01
C PRO A 14 20.14 -18.88 1.20
N LEU A 15 19.36 -19.05 2.28
CA LEU A 15 19.34 -18.18 3.45
C LEU A 15 20.73 -17.93 4.05
N GLU A 16 21.62 -18.94 4.09
CA GLU A 16 22.97 -18.82 4.63
C GLU A 16 23.91 -17.89 3.83
N LYS A 17 23.53 -17.57 2.58
CA LYS A 17 24.24 -16.66 1.68
C LYS A 17 23.63 -15.27 1.64
N GLN A 18 22.48 -15.07 2.28
CA GLN A 18 21.81 -13.78 2.34
C GLN A 18 22.44 -12.94 3.45
N GLN A 19 23.38 -12.09 3.06
CA GLN A 19 24.25 -11.36 4.00
C GLN A 19 24.18 -9.87 3.70
N PHE A 20 24.39 -9.05 4.73
CA PHE A 20 24.40 -7.59 4.62
C PHE A 20 25.58 -7.02 5.37
N THR A 21 26.10 -5.91 4.87
CA THR A 21 26.96 -4.99 5.63
C THR A 21 26.19 -3.73 6.01
N TRP A 22 26.64 -3.03 7.06
CA TRP A 22 26.05 -1.74 7.46
C TRP A 22 26.01 -0.72 6.33
N LYS A 23 27.01 -0.73 5.44
CA LYS A 23 27.07 0.18 4.28
C LYS A 23 26.06 -0.18 3.20
N GLU A 24 25.72 -1.46 3.05
CA GLU A 24 24.69 -1.89 2.11
C GLU A 24 23.29 -1.56 2.63
N MET A 25 23.06 -1.72 3.93
CA MET A 25 21.78 -1.33 4.56
C MET A 25 21.58 0.18 4.55
N ALA A 26 22.58 0.96 4.98
CA ALA A 26 22.51 2.43 4.97
C ALA A 26 23.08 2.99 3.65
N SER A 27 22.53 2.55 2.52
CA SER A 27 22.99 2.96 1.19
C SER A 27 22.65 4.43 0.90
N ARG A 28 23.14 4.95 -0.24
CA ARG A 28 22.82 6.33 -0.66
C ARG A 28 21.30 6.47 -0.89
N PRO A 29 20.63 7.49 -0.33
CA PRO A 29 19.22 7.76 -0.62
C PRO A 29 18.93 8.08 -2.09
N ILE A 30 17.65 8.02 -2.46
CA ILE A 30 17.15 8.61 -3.71
C ILE A 30 17.17 10.14 -3.63
N SER A 31 17.23 10.78 -4.78
CA SER A 31 17.10 12.22 -4.94
C SER A 31 15.66 12.56 -5.29
N LYS A 32 14.98 13.37 -4.48
CA LYS A 32 13.62 13.82 -4.82
C LYS A 32 13.51 14.66 -6.10
N LEU A 33 14.65 15.16 -6.60
CA LEU A 33 14.76 16.00 -7.79
C LEU A 33 15.18 15.25 -9.05
N ASP A 34 16.04 14.23 -8.90
CA ASP A 34 16.66 13.55 -10.04
C ASP A 34 16.08 12.15 -10.31
N ASP A 35 15.59 11.46 -9.27
CA ASP A 35 14.97 10.15 -9.43
C ASP A 35 13.47 10.29 -9.78
N ASP A 36 12.95 9.34 -10.55
CA ASP A 36 11.55 9.31 -10.97
C ASP A 36 10.60 9.05 -9.79
N ALA A 37 9.41 9.64 -9.83
CA ALA A 37 8.40 9.46 -8.78
C ALA A 37 8.04 7.98 -8.59
N PHE A 38 8.03 7.16 -9.65
CA PHE A 38 7.78 5.72 -9.51
C PHE A 38 8.94 4.96 -8.86
N THR A 39 10.17 5.46 -8.90
CA THR A 39 11.24 4.93 -8.04
C THR A 39 10.88 5.14 -6.56
N ARG A 40 10.37 6.31 -6.20
CA ARG A 40 9.87 6.60 -4.84
C ARG A 40 8.63 5.79 -4.47
N VAL A 41 7.69 5.60 -5.40
CA VAL A 41 6.51 4.73 -5.19
C VAL A 41 6.94 3.30 -4.85
N ARG A 42 7.91 2.74 -5.59
CA ARG A 42 8.44 1.39 -5.30
C ARG A 42 9.09 1.32 -3.92
N VAL A 43 9.87 2.32 -3.53
CA VAL A 43 10.50 2.36 -2.20
C VAL A 43 9.45 2.34 -1.08
N ILE A 44 8.41 3.17 -1.20
CA ILE A 44 7.34 3.24 -0.18
C ILE A 44 6.54 1.93 -0.15
N LEU A 45 6.11 1.43 -1.31
CA LEU A 45 5.38 0.16 -1.40
C LEU A 45 6.18 -0.99 -0.78
N MET A 46 7.44 -1.15 -1.16
CA MET A 46 8.27 -2.27 -0.68
C MET A 46 8.57 -2.16 0.82
N ASN A 47 8.62 -0.96 1.39
CA ASN A 47 8.71 -0.82 2.84
C ASN A 47 7.44 -1.32 3.55
N GLY A 48 6.25 -1.07 2.98
CA GLY A 48 4.99 -1.60 3.52
C GLY A 48 4.90 -3.12 3.44
N VAL A 49 5.27 -3.69 2.28
CA VAL A 49 5.39 -5.13 2.05
C VAL A 49 6.27 -5.81 3.12
N GLU A 50 7.49 -5.32 3.26
CA GLU A 50 8.48 -5.89 4.21
C GLU A 50 8.03 -5.74 5.66
N THR A 51 7.47 -4.58 6.03
CA THR A 51 7.03 -4.33 7.40
C THR A 51 5.83 -5.22 7.78
N ASP A 52 4.92 -5.46 6.85
CA ASP A 52 3.79 -6.36 7.09
C ASP A 52 4.20 -7.84 7.12
N ALA A 53 5.13 -8.26 6.25
CA ALA A 53 5.73 -9.59 6.33
C ALA A 53 6.40 -9.83 7.69
N LEU A 54 7.19 -8.87 8.18
CA LEU A 54 7.79 -8.91 9.52
C LEU A 54 6.71 -9.02 10.60
N ARG A 55 5.62 -8.25 10.49
CA ARG A 55 4.48 -8.27 11.43
C ARG A 55 3.85 -9.65 11.48
N LEU A 56 3.48 -10.23 10.33
CA LEU A 56 2.93 -11.59 10.23
C LEU A 56 3.84 -12.62 10.89
N LYS A 57 5.14 -12.61 10.52
CA LYS A 57 6.12 -13.57 11.03
C LYS A 57 6.32 -13.41 12.54
N HIS A 58 6.29 -12.19 13.07
CA HIS A 58 6.35 -11.94 14.52
C HIS A 58 5.13 -12.49 15.26
N PHE A 59 3.92 -12.29 14.74
CA PHE A 59 2.70 -12.86 15.32
C PHE A 59 2.70 -14.39 15.24
N GLY A 60 3.06 -14.96 14.09
CA GLY A 60 3.19 -16.40 13.90
C GLY A 60 4.06 -17.09 14.94
N ALA A 61 5.21 -16.49 15.25
CA ALA A 61 6.15 -17.02 16.25
C ALA A 61 5.61 -17.00 17.69
N ARG A 62 4.58 -16.18 18.00
CA ARG A 62 3.93 -16.15 19.32
C ARG A 62 3.05 -17.37 19.57
N PHE A 63 2.49 -17.94 18.50
CA PHE A 63 1.53 -19.04 18.60
C PHE A 63 2.10 -20.39 18.12
N ASN A 64 3.21 -20.39 17.37
CA ASN A 64 3.77 -21.59 16.74
C ASN A 64 5.20 -21.87 17.20
N ARG A 65 5.38 -22.68 18.26
CA ARG A 65 6.70 -23.00 18.84
C ARG A 65 7.68 -23.59 17.82
N GLU A 66 7.23 -24.53 16.99
CA GLU A 66 8.10 -25.20 16.01
C GLU A 66 8.59 -24.25 14.91
N LEU A 67 7.86 -23.18 14.65
CA LEU A 67 8.20 -22.16 13.64
C LEU A 67 9.08 -21.03 14.20
N GLN A 68 9.30 -20.96 15.52
CA GLN A 68 10.03 -19.84 16.13
C GLN A 68 11.42 -19.63 15.54
N LEU A 69 12.21 -20.70 15.39
CA LEU A 69 13.55 -20.62 14.81
C LEU A 69 13.50 -20.32 13.30
N PRO A 70 12.76 -21.09 12.47
CA PRO A 70 12.60 -20.77 11.05
C PRO A 70 12.20 -19.32 10.77
N LEU A 71 11.14 -18.83 11.42
CA LEU A 71 10.67 -17.47 11.25
C LEU A 71 11.70 -16.45 11.75
N ALA A 72 12.45 -16.74 12.82
CA ALA A 72 13.49 -15.84 13.29
C ALA A 72 14.69 -15.73 12.33
N GLN A 73 15.01 -16.79 11.59
CA GLN A 73 16.09 -16.78 10.61
C GLN A 73 15.72 -15.92 9.39
N ILE A 74 14.51 -16.12 8.85
CA ILE A 74 13.98 -15.33 7.72
C ILE A 74 13.80 -13.86 8.10
N ARG A 75 13.09 -13.56 9.22
CA ARG A 75 12.89 -12.18 9.68
C ARG A 75 14.17 -11.39 9.89
N ARG A 76 15.30 -12.06 10.18
CA ARG A 76 16.58 -11.35 10.34
C ARG A 76 17.05 -10.74 9.02
N VAL A 77 16.83 -11.44 7.91
CA VAL A 77 17.19 -10.96 6.58
C VAL A 77 16.22 -9.86 6.16
N GLU A 78 14.91 -10.11 6.25
CA GLU A 78 13.87 -9.15 5.88
C GLU A 78 13.95 -7.86 6.69
N GLN A 79 14.28 -7.93 7.98
CA GLN A 79 14.50 -6.72 8.75
C GLN A 79 15.63 -5.85 8.14
N HIS A 80 16.68 -6.47 7.59
CA HIS A 80 17.72 -5.75 6.87
C HIS A 80 17.23 -5.25 5.51
N GLN A 81 16.35 -5.97 4.82
CA GLN A 81 15.71 -5.54 3.56
C GLN A 81 14.81 -4.33 3.82
N ALA A 82 13.84 -4.43 4.74
CA ALA A 82 13.01 -3.33 5.22
C ALA A 82 13.85 -2.09 5.55
N THR A 83 14.95 -2.26 6.29
CA THR A 83 15.86 -1.14 6.62
C THR A 83 16.49 -0.54 5.35
N ALA A 84 17.05 -1.38 4.48
CA ALA A 84 17.71 -0.95 3.26
C ALA A 84 16.76 -0.24 2.30
N VAL A 85 15.51 -0.71 2.20
CA VAL A 85 14.46 -0.08 1.39
C VAL A 85 14.01 1.24 2.01
N ASN A 86 13.55 1.22 3.26
CA ASN A 86 13.02 2.42 3.93
C ASN A 86 14.03 3.58 3.95
N TRP A 87 15.32 3.27 4.16
CA TRP A 87 16.37 4.28 4.26
C TRP A 87 16.84 4.82 2.90
N LEU A 88 16.22 4.37 1.79
CA LEU A 88 16.34 5.06 0.52
C LEU A 88 15.60 6.40 0.51
N LEU A 89 14.55 6.56 1.34
CA LEU A 89 13.97 7.87 1.62
C LEU A 89 14.83 8.60 2.65
N SER A 90 15.07 9.89 2.44
CA SER A 90 15.91 10.67 3.36
C SER A 90 15.23 11.93 3.86
N ALA A 91 15.90 12.58 4.80
CA ALA A 91 15.47 13.84 5.40
C ALA A 91 15.42 15.03 4.41
N ASP A 92 15.78 14.81 3.14
CA ASP A 92 15.54 15.79 2.07
C ASP A 92 14.05 15.91 1.72
N HIS A 93 13.23 14.90 2.05
CA HIS A 93 11.77 14.99 2.01
C HIS A 93 11.26 15.52 3.35
N SER A 94 10.48 16.59 3.32
CA SER A 94 9.73 17.03 4.50
C SER A 94 8.64 16.00 4.85
N PRO A 95 8.13 16.00 6.09
CA PRO A 95 7.01 15.14 6.46
C PRO A 95 5.79 15.24 5.53
N LEU A 96 5.45 16.45 5.05
CA LEU A 96 4.34 16.62 4.10
C LEU A 96 4.71 16.18 2.68
N GLU A 97 5.95 16.38 2.22
CA GLU A 97 6.41 15.84 0.93
C GLU A 97 6.39 14.30 0.92
N THR A 98 6.80 13.67 2.02
CA THR A 98 6.69 12.22 2.17
C THR A 98 5.23 11.78 2.22
N THR A 99 4.35 12.49 2.93
CA THR A 99 2.90 12.21 2.94
C THR A 99 2.30 12.24 1.53
N VAL A 100 2.58 13.29 0.75
CA VAL A 100 2.15 13.36 -0.66
C VAL A 100 2.64 12.15 -1.47
N ALA A 101 3.85 11.65 -1.20
CA ALA A 101 4.36 10.45 -1.85
C ALA A 101 3.67 9.15 -1.38
N TYR A 102 3.25 9.06 -0.12
CA TYR A 102 2.43 7.95 0.38
C TYR A 102 1.08 7.91 -0.35
N GLU A 103 0.40 9.06 -0.45
CA GLU A 103 -0.87 9.16 -1.17
C GLU A 103 -0.71 8.80 -2.66
N GLN A 104 0.42 9.15 -3.28
CA GLN A 104 0.72 8.72 -4.65
C GLN A 104 0.82 7.19 -4.77
N VAL A 105 1.38 6.50 -3.75
CA VAL A 105 1.46 5.04 -3.73
C VAL A 105 0.07 4.44 -3.61
N ALA A 106 -0.73 4.93 -2.65
CA ALA A 106 -2.11 4.50 -2.45
C ALA A 106 -2.92 4.62 -3.75
N ILE A 107 -2.79 5.75 -4.45
CA ILE A 107 -3.51 5.97 -5.72
C ILE A 107 -2.99 5.07 -6.85
N GLU A 108 -1.70 5.14 -7.18
CA GLU A 108 -1.18 4.53 -8.41
C GLU A 108 -1.09 3.01 -8.31
N VAL A 109 -0.73 2.47 -7.12
CA VAL A 109 -0.63 1.02 -6.91
C VAL A 109 -2.02 0.40 -6.80
N THR A 110 -2.94 0.98 -6.02
CA THR A 110 -4.31 0.47 -5.88
C THR A 110 -5.06 0.54 -7.21
N ALA A 111 -4.87 1.60 -8.00
CA ALA A 111 -5.42 1.67 -9.35
C ALA A 111 -4.84 0.60 -10.29
N ALA A 112 -3.54 0.30 -10.22
CA ALA A 112 -2.93 -0.77 -11.01
C ALA A 112 -3.44 -2.15 -10.59
N VAL A 113 -3.64 -2.39 -9.29
CA VAL A 113 -4.22 -3.61 -8.73
C VAL A 113 -5.67 -3.77 -9.17
N ALA A 114 -6.51 -2.74 -9.00
CA ALA A 114 -7.92 -2.76 -9.37
C ALA A 114 -8.17 -3.10 -10.85
N GLN A 115 -7.27 -2.70 -11.75
CA GLN A 115 -7.36 -2.98 -13.18
C GLN A 115 -6.99 -4.43 -13.55
N ASN A 116 -6.18 -5.11 -12.74
CA ASN A 116 -5.73 -6.48 -13.00
C ASN A 116 -6.35 -7.51 -12.05
N GLU A 117 -7.18 -7.09 -11.10
CA GLU A 117 -7.89 -7.96 -10.18
C GLU A 117 -9.01 -8.73 -10.92
N PRO A 118 -8.96 -10.08 -10.96
CA PRO A 118 -9.98 -10.88 -11.62
C PRO A 118 -11.30 -10.95 -10.84
N ASP A 119 -11.28 -10.83 -9.51
CA ASP A 119 -12.50 -10.81 -8.68
C ASP A 119 -13.17 -9.43 -8.75
N PRO A 120 -14.39 -9.31 -9.33
CA PRO A 120 -15.06 -8.03 -9.48
C PRO A 120 -15.36 -7.31 -8.16
N TYR A 121 -15.62 -8.06 -7.09
CA TYR A 121 -15.91 -7.51 -5.77
C TYR A 121 -14.64 -6.94 -5.11
N GLN A 122 -13.51 -7.65 -5.23
CA GLN A 122 -12.23 -7.09 -4.77
C GLN A 122 -11.79 -5.90 -5.61
N ALA A 123 -11.94 -5.98 -6.94
CA ALA A 123 -11.68 -4.86 -7.83
C ALA A 123 -12.51 -3.62 -7.42
N GLN A 124 -13.77 -3.80 -7.05
CA GLN A 124 -14.63 -2.72 -6.52
C GLN A 124 -14.12 -2.20 -5.17
N THR A 125 -13.59 -3.07 -4.31
CA THR A 125 -13.02 -2.67 -3.02
C THR A 125 -11.79 -1.80 -3.16
N TYR A 126 -10.88 -2.16 -4.07
CA TYR A 126 -9.73 -1.34 -4.41
C TYR A 126 -10.15 0.02 -5.01
N ARG A 127 -11.15 0.05 -5.89
CA ARG A 127 -11.68 1.32 -6.42
C ARG A 127 -12.33 2.20 -5.35
N PHE A 128 -13.01 1.60 -4.38
CA PHE A 128 -13.69 2.36 -3.34
C PHE A 128 -12.72 3.07 -2.40
N GLY A 129 -11.67 2.39 -1.92
CA GLY A 129 -10.63 3.03 -1.09
C GLY A 129 -9.85 4.09 -1.88
N LEU A 130 -9.49 3.79 -3.13
CA LEU A 130 -8.82 4.72 -4.06
C LEU A 130 -9.49 6.10 -4.16
N LEU A 131 -10.82 6.18 -4.06
CA LEU A 131 -11.56 7.45 -4.10
C LEU A 131 -11.25 8.34 -2.88
N GLU A 132 -10.92 7.74 -1.75
CA GLU A 132 -10.61 8.41 -0.49
C GLU A 132 -9.16 8.91 -0.48
N ASP A 133 -8.21 8.05 -0.85
CA ASP A 133 -6.78 8.38 -1.02
C ASP A 133 -6.60 9.57 -1.97
N PHE A 134 -7.42 9.61 -3.02
CA PHE A 134 -7.43 10.72 -3.96
C PHE A 134 -7.82 12.05 -3.31
N ASP A 135 -8.77 12.03 -2.38
CA ASP A 135 -9.13 13.23 -1.60
C ASP A 135 -8.04 13.57 -0.60
N HIS A 136 -7.42 12.58 0.06
CA HIS A 136 -6.31 12.79 1.00
C HIS A 136 -5.13 13.48 0.32
N LEU A 137 -4.74 13.03 -0.88
CA LEU A 137 -3.72 13.71 -1.69
C LEU A 137 -4.04 15.19 -1.88
N TYR A 138 -5.29 15.52 -2.20
CA TYR A 138 -5.73 16.90 -2.36
C TYR A 138 -5.64 17.69 -1.04
N ARG A 139 -6.06 17.10 0.10
CA ARG A 139 -5.98 17.75 1.42
C ARG A 139 -4.55 17.98 1.89
N TYR A 140 -3.67 17.00 1.71
CA TYR A 140 -2.25 17.14 2.07
C TYR A 140 -1.49 18.04 1.10
N SER A 141 -1.88 18.10 -0.17
CA SER A 141 -1.34 19.09 -1.12
C SER A 141 -1.67 20.52 -0.68
N ALA A 142 -2.89 20.76 -0.20
CA ALA A 142 -3.28 22.04 0.39
C ALA A 142 -2.47 22.36 1.66
N MET A 143 -2.25 21.36 2.52
CA MET A 143 -1.46 21.54 3.74
C MET A 143 0.02 21.82 3.45
N LEU A 144 0.59 21.16 2.43
CA LEU A 144 1.95 21.39 1.96
C LEU A 144 2.13 22.81 1.42
N ASP A 145 1.19 23.29 0.60
CA ASP A 145 1.19 24.68 0.13
C ASP A 145 1.07 25.67 1.30
N ARG A 146 0.13 25.43 2.22
CA ARG A 146 -0.12 26.33 3.35
C ARG A 146 1.05 26.46 4.31
N LEU A 147 1.73 25.36 4.66
CA LEU A 147 2.79 25.37 5.66
C LEU A 147 4.18 25.58 5.08
N GLU A 148 4.41 25.13 3.84
CA GLU A 148 5.75 25.15 3.23
C GLU A 148 5.82 25.99 1.94
N GLY A 149 4.70 26.44 1.39
CA GLY A 149 4.66 27.20 0.12
C GLY A 149 5.14 26.38 -1.07
N LYS A 150 4.93 25.06 -1.05
CA LYS A 150 5.44 24.12 -2.06
C LYS A 150 4.31 23.53 -2.87
N ASP A 151 4.55 23.40 -4.17
CA ASP A 151 3.68 22.63 -5.07
C ASP A 151 3.93 21.12 -4.89
N ALA A 152 2.88 20.38 -4.52
CA ALA A 152 2.90 18.93 -4.37
C ALA A 152 3.29 18.21 -5.67
N ASN A 153 3.06 18.84 -6.83
CA ASN A 153 3.45 18.27 -8.12
C ASN A 153 4.98 18.14 -8.30
N ASN A 154 5.79 18.79 -7.47
CA ASN A 154 7.24 18.52 -7.42
C ASN A 154 7.56 17.10 -6.93
N ILE A 155 6.66 16.49 -6.16
CA ILE A 155 6.75 15.11 -5.69
C ILE A 155 6.06 14.17 -6.67
N LEU A 156 4.88 14.53 -7.15
CA LEU A 156 4.06 13.70 -8.06
C LEU A 156 4.61 13.63 -9.49
N GLN A 157 5.41 14.62 -9.89
CA GLN A 157 6.01 14.76 -11.22
C GLN A 157 4.99 14.70 -12.39
N GLY A 158 3.75 15.13 -12.14
CA GLY A 158 2.67 15.17 -13.13
C GLY A 158 2.00 13.82 -13.44
N TYR A 159 2.41 12.75 -12.76
CA TYR A 159 1.85 11.42 -12.96
C TYR A 159 0.49 11.23 -12.29
N THR A 160 0.18 12.00 -11.25
CA THR A 160 -1.06 11.91 -10.48
C THR A 160 -1.74 13.28 -10.47
N ASP A 161 -3.05 13.30 -10.69
CA ASP A 161 -3.84 14.54 -10.66
C ASP A 161 -4.03 15.03 -9.22
N ILE A 162 -4.11 16.35 -9.01
CA ILE A 162 -4.45 16.95 -7.71
C ILE A 162 -5.84 17.58 -7.83
N VAL A 163 -6.88 16.79 -7.59
CA VAL A 163 -8.29 17.23 -7.54
C VAL A 163 -9.00 16.56 -6.37
N PRO A 164 -10.13 17.11 -5.87
CA PRO A 164 -10.91 16.44 -4.83
C PRO A 164 -11.39 15.04 -5.26
N GLY A 165 -11.40 14.11 -4.31
CA GLY A 165 -11.92 12.75 -4.49
C GLY A 165 -13.32 12.61 -3.89
N ARG A 166 -13.60 11.43 -3.31
CA ARG A 166 -14.72 11.29 -2.37
C ARG A 166 -14.37 12.13 -1.16
N VAL A 167 -15.18 13.14 -0.83
CA VAL A 167 -14.78 14.12 0.19
C VAL A 167 -14.58 13.49 1.57
N THR A 168 -13.51 13.89 2.26
CA THR A 168 -13.13 13.39 3.61
C THR A 168 -14.28 13.52 4.62
N THR A 169 -15.12 14.55 4.45
CA THR A 169 -16.37 14.73 5.21
C THR A 169 -17.28 13.49 5.23
N ASP A 170 -17.18 12.62 4.22
CA ASP A 170 -17.97 11.39 4.08
C ASP A 170 -17.18 10.11 4.41
N HIS A 171 -15.90 10.18 4.79
CA HIS A 171 -15.01 9.00 4.94
C HIS A 171 -15.35 8.09 6.10
N HIS A 172 -15.65 8.67 7.27
CA HIS A 172 -15.82 7.89 8.48
C HIS A 172 -17.08 7.02 8.46
N ARG A 173 -16.91 5.73 8.78
CA ARG A 173 -17.96 4.71 8.78
C ARG A 173 -18.02 4.02 10.12
N ALA A 174 -19.14 3.34 10.38
CA ALA A 174 -19.22 2.44 11.52
C ALA A 174 -18.34 1.21 11.26
N PRO A 175 -17.72 0.59 12.29
CA PRO A 175 -16.78 -0.51 12.08
C PRO A 175 -17.36 -1.70 11.30
N GLU A 176 -18.64 -2.01 11.47
CA GLU A 176 -19.32 -3.07 10.71
C GLU A 176 -19.42 -2.77 9.20
N ASP A 177 -19.38 -1.51 8.80
CA ASP A 177 -19.48 -1.04 7.42
C ASP A 177 -18.08 -0.90 6.75
N ASP A 178 -17.00 -1.17 7.50
CA ASP A 178 -15.63 -1.27 7.00
C ASP A 178 -15.30 -2.70 6.53
N LEU A 179 -15.98 -3.72 7.05
CA LEU A 179 -15.76 -5.12 6.71
C LEU A 179 -16.17 -5.43 5.27
N ARG A 180 -15.49 -6.38 4.64
CA ARG A 180 -15.77 -6.87 3.29
C ARG A 180 -15.90 -8.39 3.28
N GLU A 181 -16.58 -8.92 2.26
CA GLU A 181 -16.55 -10.35 1.99
C GLU A 181 -15.12 -10.77 1.63
N SER A 182 -14.60 -11.77 2.34
CA SER A 182 -13.31 -12.37 2.02
C SER A 182 -13.41 -13.25 0.79
N TYR A 183 -12.31 -13.43 0.06
CA TYR A 183 -12.25 -14.47 -0.95
C TYR A 183 -12.40 -15.86 -0.33
N ASP A 184 -12.80 -16.85 -1.12
CA ASP A 184 -12.72 -18.27 -0.76
C ASP A 184 -11.33 -18.79 -1.14
N LYS A 185 -10.52 -19.18 -0.15
CA LYS A 185 -9.14 -19.67 -0.31
C LYS A 185 -8.99 -20.84 -1.29
N SER A 186 -10.06 -21.61 -1.52
CA SER A 186 -10.08 -22.78 -2.40
C SER A 186 -10.44 -22.44 -3.85
N GLN A 187 -11.05 -21.28 -4.09
CA GLN A 187 -11.50 -20.84 -5.41
C GLN A 187 -10.71 -19.63 -5.93
N ALA A 188 -10.17 -18.80 -5.04
CA ALA A 188 -9.47 -17.58 -5.40
C ALA A 188 -8.21 -17.86 -6.21
N GLU A 189 -8.00 -17.06 -7.25
CA GLU A 189 -6.75 -17.04 -7.99
C GLU A 189 -5.60 -16.55 -7.11
N LEU A 190 -4.38 -17.03 -7.37
CA LEU A 190 -3.21 -16.61 -6.59
C LEU A 190 -3.04 -15.09 -6.57
N ILE A 191 -3.27 -14.41 -7.70
CA ILE A 191 -3.10 -12.97 -7.80
C ILE A 191 -4.05 -12.20 -6.87
N THR A 192 -5.28 -12.68 -6.71
CA THR A 192 -6.27 -12.12 -5.79
C THR A 192 -5.77 -12.19 -4.34
N LYS A 193 -5.16 -13.31 -3.93
CA LYS A 193 -4.54 -13.46 -2.60
C LYS A 193 -3.35 -12.51 -2.41
N ILE A 194 -2.51 -12.39 -3.45
CA ILE A 194 -1.35 -11.48 -3.47
C ILE A 194 -1.79 -10.02 -3.37
N HIS A 195 -2.78 -9.58 -4.16
CA HIS A 195 -3.30 -8.22 -4.14
C HIS A 195 -3.86 -7.85 -2.77
N ALA A 196 -4.63 -8.73 -2.14
CA ALA A 196 -5.19 -8.50 -0.82
C ALA A 196 -4.08 -8.31 0.24
N ALA A 197 -3.06 -9.17 0.24
CA ALA A 197 -1.91 -9.04 1.14
C ALA A 197 -1.07 -7.78 0.85
N LEU A 198 -0.82 -7.49 -0.43
CA LEU A 198 -0.02 -6.35 -0.90
C LEU A 198 -0.63 -5.02 -0.46
N ILE A 199 -1.92 -4.79 -0.77
CA ILE A 199 -2.59 -3.53 -0.45
C ILE A 199 -2.77 -3.39 1.06
N THR A 200 -3.13 -4.47 1.77
CA THR A 200 -3.19 -4.44 3.24
C THR A 200 -1.85 -4.02 3.86
N GLY A 201 -0.74 -4.56 3.37
CA GLY A 201 0.60 -4.20 3.85
C GLY A 201 1.00 -2.75 3.53
N ALA A 202 0.60 -2.24 2.37
CA ALA A 202 0.80 -0.83 2.01
C ALA A 202 0.03 0.10 2.97
N GLU A 203 -1.24 -0.19 3.26
CA GLU A 203 -2.05 0.66 4.14
C GLU A 203 -1.60 0.65 5.59
N TYR A 204 -1.17 -0.51 6.12
CA TYR A 204 -0.57 -0.55 7.46
C TYR A 204 0.59 0.44 7.59
N GLN A 205 1.40 0.57 6.55
CA GLN A 205 2.56 1.45 6.56
C GLN A 205 2.16 2.93 6.42
N THR A 206 1.14 3.26 5.63
CA THR A 206 0.55 4.61 5.57
C THR A 206 -0.01 5.02 6.93
N HIS A 207 -0.85 4.17 7.53
CA HIS A 207 -1.40 4.36 8.87
C HIS A 207 -0.28 4.60 9.92
N ASP A 208 0.71 3.69 9.98
CA ASP A 208 1.81 3.78 10.95
C ASP A 208 2.63 5.06 10.73
N TYR A 209 2.80 5.50 9.49
CA TYR A 209 3.46 6.77 9.17
C TYR A 209 2.68 7.96 9.74
N TYR A 210 1.37 8.05 9.51
CA TYR A 210 0.54 9.15 10.04
C TYR A 210 0.50 9.19 11.57
N MET A 211 0.42 8.03 12.21
CA MET A 211 0.46 7.93 13.67
C MET A 211 1.79 8.43 14.27
N ASN A 212 2.89 8.31 13.55
CA ASN A 212 4.20 8.79 14.01
C ASN A 212 4.49 10.25 13.63
N ILE A 213 3.94 10.71 12.50
CA ILE A 213 4.24 12.03 11.92
C ILE A 213 3.27 13.11 12.37
N GLY A 214 1.97 12.81 12.45
CA GLY A 214 0.96 13.76 12.93
C GLY A 214 1.33 14.44 14.26
N PRO A 215 1.82 13.69 15.28
CA PRO A 215 2.24 14.27 16.55
C PRO A 215 3.43 15.24 16.48
N THR A 216 4.22 15.24 15.39
CA THR A 216 5.40 16.09 15.23
C THR A 216 5.07 17.53 14.84
N PHE A 217 3.88 17.79 14.29
CA PHE A 217 3.44 19.13 13.92
C PHE A 217 3.06 19.96 15.14
N THR A 218 3.39 21.26 15.10
CA THR A 218 2.91 22.27 16.04
C THR A 218 1.63 22.95 15.56
N ASP A 219 1.39 23.01 14.25
CA ASP A 219 0.18 23.59 13.67
C ASP A 219 -1.05 22.73 14.04
N PRO A 220 -2.09 23.33 14.65
CA PRO A 220 -3.24 22.56 15.13
C PRO A 220 -4.07 21.94 14.00
N VAL A 221 -4.16 22.59 12.83
CA VAL A 221 -4.93 22.08 11.70
C VAL A 221 -4.20 20.89 11.07
N ALA A 222 -2.88 20.96 10.92
CA ALA A 222 -2.08 19.82 10.47
C ALA A 222 -2.26 18.61 11.41
N ARG A 223 -2.12 18.82 12.73
CA ARG A 223 -2.33 17.74 13.71
C ARG A 223 -3.71 17.11 13.61
N GLN A 224 -4.75 17.94 13.43
CA GLN A 224 -6.12 17.46 13.27
C GLN A 224 -6.32 16.72 11.95
N LEU A 225 -5.72 17.20 10.85
CA LEU A 225 -5.77 16.54 9.54
C LEU A 225 -5.15 15.14 9.58
N TYR A 226 -3.93 15.02 10.14
CA TYR A 226 -3.31 13.70 10.30
C TYR A 226 -4.12 12.79 11.23
N ALA A 227 -4.74 13.31 12.28
CA ALA A 227 -5.57 12.51 13.17
C ALA A 227 -6.87 12.02 12.47
N GLU A 228 -7.48 12.88 11.67
CA GLU A 228 -8.67 12.55 10.87
C GLU A 228 -8.33 11.46 9.84
N ILE A 229 -7.33 11.70 9.01
CA ILE A 229 -6.97 10.79 7.92
C ILE A 229 -6.35 9.49 8.47
N ALA A 230 -5.53 9.52 9.52
CA ALA A 230 -5.06 8.28 10.17
C ALA A 230 -6.23 7.40 10.67
N SER A 231 -7.33 8.01 11.11
CA SER A 231 -8.53 7.24 11.46
C SER A 231 -9.21 6.62 10.24
N VAL A 232 -9.07 7.20 9.05
CA VAL A 232 -9.53 6.61 7.78
C VAL A 232 -8.62 5.47 7.35
N GLU A 233 -7.30 5.62 7.49
CA GLU A 233 -6.35 4.55 7.16
C GLU A 233 -6.58 3.28 7.98
N GLU A 234 -6.98 3.40 9.25
CA GLU A 234 -7.38 2.24 10.06
C GLU A 234 -8.64 1.53 9.49
N GLN A 235 -9.58 2.29 8.92
CA GLN A 235 -10.73 1.72 8.22
C GLN A 235 -10.28 0.99 6.94
N HIS A 236 -9.30 1.53 6.21
CA HIS A 236 -8.73 0.87 5.03
C HIS A 236 -7.99 -0.40 5.38
N VAL A 237 -7.20 -0.39 6.45
CA VAL A 237 -6.56 -1.58 7.00
C VAL A 237 -7.60 -2.66 7.34
N THR A 238 -8.70 -2.29 7.98
CA THR A 238 -9.82 -3.21 8.26
C THR A 238 -10.46 -3.72 6.96
N GLN A 239 -10.74 -2.81 6.02
CA GLN A 239 -11.36 -3.11 4.74
C GLN A 239 -10.56 -4.11 3.93
N TYR A 240 -9.29 -3.81 3.62
CA TYR A 240 -8.46 -4.68 2.80
C TYR A 240 -8.02 -5.93 3.56
N GLY A 241 -7.77 -5.82 4.87
CA GLY A 241 -7.45 -6.98 5.70
C GLY A 241 -8.57 -8.02 5.73
N SER A 242 -9.83 -7.57 5.71
CA SER A 242 -11.00 -8.46 5.67
C SER A 242 -11.22 -9.16 4.33
N LEU A 243 -10.54 -8.75 3.25
CA LEU A 243 -10.58 -9.47 1.97
C LEU A 243 -9.87 -10.83 2.07
N GLN A 244 -8.93 -10.98 3.00
CA GLN A 244 -8.20 -12.24 3.19
C GLN A 244 -9.07 -13.27 3.89
N ASP A 245 -9.11 -14.50 3.35
CA ASP A 245 -9.93 -15.59 3.90
C ASP A 245 -9.53 -15.88 5.37
N PRO A 246 -10.46 -15.81 6.34
CA PRO A 246 -10.18 -16.07 7.75
C PRO A 246 -9.93 -17.56 8.07
N ASP A 247 -10.30 -18.49 7.20
CA ASP A 247 -10.10 -19.94 7.34
C ASP A 247 -8.74 -20.42 6.80
N GLU A 248 -7.88 -19.51 6.31
CA GLU A 248 -6.47 -19.82 6.03
C GLU A 248 -5.68 -20.12 7.30
N SER A 249 -4.91 -21.20 7.27
CA SER A 249 -3.93 -21.50 8.30
C SER A 249 -2.84 -20.43 8.32
N PHE A 250 -2.12 -20.33 9.45
CA PHE A 250 -0.96 -19.45 9.52
C PHE A 250 0.07 -19.77 8.43
N MET A 251 0.29 -21.03 8.10
CA MET A 251 1.27 -21.39 7.06
C MET A 251 0.78 -21.03 5.66
N GLU A 252 -0.53 -21.14 5.39
CA GLU A 252 -1.11 -20.69 4.11
C GLU A 252 -0.93 -19.18 3.95
N LYS A 253 -1.27 -18.40 4.98
CA LYS A 253 -1.02 -16.95 4.99
C LYS A 253 0.46 -16.62 4.82
N TRP A 254 1.33 -17.35 5.50
CA TRP A 254 2.77 -17.16 5.36
C TRP A 254 3.25 -17.45 3.93
N LEU A 255 2.80 -18.53 3.30
CA LEU A 255 3.12 -18.83 1.90
C LEU A 255 2.65 -17.72 0.94
N VAL A 256 1.44 -17.18 1.15
CA VAL A 256 0.91 -16.08 0.33
C VAL A 256 1.76 -14.82 0.49
N HIS A 257 2.22 -14.49 1.71
CA HIS A 257 3.09 -13.33 1.93
C HIS A 257 4.45 -13.49 1.25
N GLU A 258 5.09 -14.65 1.38
CA GLU A 258 6.37 -14.93 0.69
C GLU A 258 6.21 -14.82 -0.84
N ALA A 259 5.09 -15.32 -1.37
CA ALA A 259 4.74 -15.17 -2.78
C ALA A 259 4.52 -13.70 -3.18
N MET A 260 3.84 -12.92 -2.33
CA MET A 260 3.61 -11.50 -2.52
C MET A 260 4.92 -10.70 -2.53
N GLU A 261 5.87 -11.01 -1.63
CA GLU A 261 7.20 -10.38 -1.58
C GLU A 261 7.99 -10.65 -2.88
N VAL A 262 8.01 -11.89 -3.37
CA VAL A 262 8.62 -12.26 -4.67
C VAL A 262 7.98 -11.48 -5.83
N TYR A 263 6.64 -11.43 -5.87
CA TYR A 263 5.88 -10.75 -6.92
C TYR A 263 6.15 -9.24 -6.94
N ALA A 264 6.16 -8.60 -5.76
CA ALA A 264 6.35 -7.18 -5.62
C ALA A 264 7.78 -6.76 -6.03
N TYR A 265 8.81 -7.47 -5.54
CA TYR A 265 10.20 -7.19 -5.95
C TYR A 265 10.43 -7.45 -7.45
N SER A 266 9.82 -8.50 -8.01
CA SER A 266 9.87 -8.76 -9.45
C SER A 266 9.24 -7.62 -10.26
N SER A 267 8.07 -7.14 -9.82
CA SER A 267 7.40 -5.98 -10.43
C SER A 267 8.27 -4.72 -10.39
N CYS A 268 8.97 -4.48 -9.28
CA CYS A 268 9.90 -3.36 -9.15
C CYS A 268 11.10 -3.50 -10.08
N ALA A 269 11.77 -4.66 -10.08
CA ALA A 269 12.98 -4.91 -10.87
C ALA A 269 12.73 -4.81 -12.39
N GLU A 270 11.56 -5.24 -12.87
CA GLU A 270 11.23 -5.21 -14.29
C GLU A 270 11.18 -3.77 -14.85
N GLN A 271 10.77 -2.81 -14.03
CA GLN A 271 10.42 -1.45 -14.46
C GLN A 271 11.30 -0.35 -13.82
N GLU A 272 12.30 -0.69 -13.02
CA GLU A 272 13.22 0.28 -12.42
C GLU A 272 14.31 0.71 -13.41
N ASP A 273 14.36 2.01 -13.71
CA ASP A 273 15.36 2.61 -14.59
C ASP A 273 16.67 2.94 -13.86
N ASN A 274 16.62 3.22 -12.55
CA ASN A 274 17.83 3.48 -11.77
C ASN A 274 18.62 2.16 -11.58
N PRO A 275 19.79 1.99 -12.23
CA PRO A 275 20.49 0.70 -12.26
C PRO A 275 20.93 0.21 -10.88
N ARG A 276 21.17 1.14 -9.94
CA ARG A 276 21.56 0.80 -8.58
C ARG A 276 20.38 0.20 -7.82
N LEU A 277 19.20 0.78 -7.95
CA LEU A 277 18.00 0.30 -7.27
C LEU A 277 17.44 -0.94 -7.94
N LYS A 278 17.53 -1.04 -9.27
CA LYS A 278 17.21 -2.27 -9.98
C LYS A 278 18.03 -3.45 -9.45
N ALA A 279 19.34 -3.28 -9.26
CA ALA A 279 20.19 -4.32 -8.67
C ALA A 279 19.81 -4.66 -7.22
N LEU A 280 19.26 -3.71 -6.46
CA LEU A 280 18.72 -3.97 -5.12
C LEU A 280 17.44 -4.81 -5.20
N TRP A 281 16.49 -4.43 -6.05
CA TRP A 281 15.24 -5.16 -6.27
C TRP A 281 15.47 -6.58 -6.77
N GLU A 282 16.38 -6.76 -7.73
CA GLU A 282 16.79 -8.07 -8.23
C GLU A 282 17.40 -8.96 -7.13
N ARG A 283 18.27 -8.39 -6.29
CA ARG A 283 18.87 -9.12 -5.16
C ARG A 283 17.81 -9.55 -4.13
N PHE A 284 16.88 -8.67 -3.79
CA PHE A 284 15.85 -8.97 -2.80
C PHE A 284 14.82 -9.96 -3.34
N MET A 285 14.45 -9.87 -4.62
CA MET A 285 13.69 -10.91 -5.31
C MET A 285 14.35 -12.29 -5.18
N GLU A 286 15.67 -12.39 -5.38
CA GLU A 286 16.40 -13.65 -5.17
C GLU A 286 16.36 -14.12 -3.71
N TYR A 287 16.37 -13.21 -2.74
CA TYR A 287 16.32 -13.56 -1.31
C TYR A 287 14.93 -14.10 -0.94
N GLU A 288 13.87 -13.43 -1.39
CA GLU A 288 12.48 -13.84 -1.17
C GLU A 288 12.15 -15.18 -1.83
N LEU A 289 12.72 -15.47 -3.00
CA LEU A 289 12.61 -16.82 -3.57
C LEU A 289 13.23 -17.88 -2.64
N GLY A 290 14.33 -17.55 -1.96
CA GLY A 290 14.94 -18.43 -0.95
C GLY A 290 14.02 -18.65 0.27
N HIS A 291 13.38 -17.58 0.75
CA HIS A 291 12.43 -17.62 1.86
C HIS A 291 11.17 -18.43 1.50
N LEU A 292 10.57 -18.18 0.34
CA LEU A 292 9.43 -18.92 -0.19
C LEU A 292 9.72 -20.43 -0.30
N ASN A 293 10.88 -20.82 -0.82
CA ASN A 293 11.28 -22.23 -0.88
C ASN A 293 11.38 -22.86 0.52
N MET A 294 11.92 -22.13 1.50
CA MET A 294 12.01 -22.59 2.89
C MET A 294 10.61 -22.75 3.52
N ALA A 295 9.72 -21.78 3.30
CA ALA A 295 8.33 -21.85 3.77
C ALA A 295 7.58 -23.04 3.13
N CYS A 296 7.77 -23.29 1.84
CA CYS A 296 7.21 -24.43 1.11
C CYS A 296 7.65 -25.78 1.72
N GLU A 297 8.93 -25.95 2.04
CA GLU A 297 9.42 -27.19 2.66
C GLU A 297 8.87 -27.38 4.09
N LEU A 298 8.71 -26.29 4.85
CA LEU A 298 8.07 -26.34 6.17
C LEU A 298 6.59 -26.69 6.08
N PHE A 299 5.87 -26.15 5.09
CA PHE A 299 4.46 -26.48 4.85
C PHE A 299 4.28 -27.96 4.56
N LYS A 300 5.08 -28.53 3.65
CA LYS A 300 5.09 -29.98 3.37
C LYS A 300 5.36 -30.81 4.62
N LYS A 301 6.28 -30.36 5.48
CA LYS A 301 6.67 -31.09 6.69
C LYS A 301 5.59 -31.04 7.77
N LEU A 302 5.01 -29.87 8.01
CA LEU A 302 4.13 -29.62 9.15
C LEU A 302 2.67 -29.91 8.80
N GLU A 303 2.19 -29.45 7.64
CA GLU A 303 0.80 -29.65 7.21
C GLU A 303 0.59 -30.88 6.35
N ARG A 304 1.66 -31.49 5.82
CA ARG A 304 1.60 -32.68 4.94
C ARG A 304 0.78 -32.44 3.67
N ARG A 305 0.81 -31.20 3.18
CA ARG A 305 0.12 -30.72 1.97
C ARG A 305 1.12 -30.21 0.95
N ASP A 306 0.70 -30.13 -0.30
CA ASP A 306 1.51 -29.56 -1.38
C ASP A 306 1.34 -28.02 -1.39
N PRO A 307 2.43 -27.21 -1.30
CA PRO A 307 2.33 -25.76 -1.43
C PRO A 307 1.64 -25.29 -2.72
N ALA A 308 1.67 -26.12 -3.78
CA ALA A 308 0.92 -25.84 -5.00
C ALA A 308 -0.60 -25.77 -4.76
N GLU A 309 -1.15 -26.37 -3.71
CA GLU A 309 -2.57 -26.21 -3.34
C GLU A 309 -2.91 -24.76 -2.97
N VAL A 310 -1.92 -23.98 -2.51
CA VAL A 310 -2.08 -22.58 -2.06
C VAL A 310 -1.63 -21.61 -3.15
N LEU A 311 -0.51 -21.94 -3.81
CA LEU A 311 0.24 -21.07 -4.70
C LEU A 311 0.16 -21.48 -6.18
N SER A 312 -0.74 -22.39 -6.57
CA SER A 312 -0.92 -22.72 -7.99
C SER A 312 -1.45 -21.53 -8.77
N GLY A 313 -0.96 -21.36 -9.99
CA GLY A 313 -1.44 -20.36 -10.93
C GLY A 313 -0.38 -20.07 -11.99
N GLU A 314 -0.79 -19.38 -13.05
CA GLU A 314 0.18 -18.74 -13.94
C GLU A 314 0.86 -17.59 -13.20
N LEU A 315 2.05 -17.20 -13.66
CA LEU A 315 2.70 -16.03 -13.11
C LEU A 315 1.81 -14.80 -13.38
N PRO A 316 1.38 -14.05 -12.34
CA PRO A 316 0.51 -12.92 -12.55
C PRO A 316 1.20 -11.80 -13.33
N LYS A 317 0.39 -10.99 -14.02
CA LYS A 317 0.89 -9.77 -14.65
C LYS A 317 1.45 -8.83 -13.58
N MET A 318 2.66 -8.31 -13.80
CA MET A 318 3.33 -7.42 -12.86
C MET A 318 2.59 -6.08 -12.71
N ILE A 319 2.69 -5.51 -11.50
CA ILE A 319 2.13 -4.20 -11.15
C ILE A 319 2.62 -3.17 -12.17
N GLN A 320 1.72 -2.38 -12.74
CA GLN A 320 2.10 -1.35 -13.71
C GLN A 320 2.49 -0.06 -12.97
N PHE A 321 3.78 0.17 -12.77
CA PHE A 321 4.32 1.38 -12.13
C PHE A 321 4.41 2.53 -13.15
N LYS A 322 3.24 3.06 -13.49
CA LYS A 322 3.05 4.18 -14.42
C LYS A 322 1.78 4.93 -14.04
N SER A 323 1.65 6.16 -14.56
CA SER A 323 0.45 6.98 -14.34
C SER A 323 -0.84 6.24 -14.73
N GLN A 324 -1.81 6.25 -13.81
CA GLN A 324 -3.13 5.64 -13.96
C GLN A 324 -4.25 6.68 -14.16
N ARG A 325 -3.92 7.93 -14.51
CA ARG A 325 -4.85 9.08 -14.56
C ARG A 325 -6.16 8.82 -15.31
N GLU A 326 -6.11 8.17 -16.48
CA GLU A 326 -7.31 7.89 -17.26
C GLU A 326 -8.28 6.98 -16.49
N PHE A 327 -7.75 5.91 -15.89
CA PHE A 327 -8.52 4.98 -15.07
C PHE A 327 -9.08 5.69 -13.83
N VAL A 328 -8.24 6.40 -13.09
CA VAL A 328 -8.64 7.09 -11.86
C VAL A 328 -9.73 8.13 -12.12
N ARG A 329 -9.61 8.93 -13.19
CA ARG A 329 -10.65 9.90 -13.58
C ARG A 329 -12.00 9.26 -13.88
N LYS A 330 -11.98 8.09 -14.52
CA LYS A 330 -13.22 7.33 -14.78
C LYS A 330 -13.85 6.85 -13.47
N VAL A 331 -13.06 6.30 -12.55
CA VAL A 331 -13.55 5.85 -11.24
C VAL A 331 -14.13 7.01 -10.44
N LEU A 332 -13.45 8.18 -10.44
CA LEU A 332 -13.96 9.40 -9.80
C LEU A 332 -15.32 9.85 -10.39
N ASP A 333 -15.47 9.82 -11.72
CA ASP A 333 -16.71 10.23 -12.39
C ASP A 333 -17.87 9.28 -12.10
N GLU A 334 -17.60 7.98 -12.04
CA GLU A 334 -18.63 6.94 -11.94
C GLU A 334 -18.99 6.56 -10.49
N GLU A 335 -18.05 6.63 -9.54
CA GLU A 335 -18.16 5.93 -8.26
C GLU A 335 -18.03 6.82 -7.00
N VAL A 336 -17.78 8.14 -7.12
CA VAL A 336 -17.54 9.05 -5.96
C VAL A 336 -18.68 9.09 -4.93
N ASP A 337 -19.91 8.84 -5.35
CA ASP A 337 -21.10 8.83 -4.48
C ASP A 337 -21.41 7.45 -3.87
N LEU A 338 -20.57 6.45 -4.10
CA LEU A 338 -20.71 5.13 -3.47
C LEU A 338 -20.53 5.22 -1.95
N ARG A 339 -21.33 4.45 -1.20
CA ARG A 339 -21.30 4.30 0.26
C ARG A 339 -21.33 2.82 0.60
N THR A 340 -21.34 2.50 1.89
CA THR A 340 -21.41 1.11 2.36
C THR A 340 -22.56 0.91 3.35
N ASP A 341 -23.08 -0.31 3.36
CA ASP A 341 -24.02 -0.85 4.36
C ASP A 341 -23.63 -2.31 4.60
N GLY A 342 -22.94 -2.56 5.72
CA GLY A 342 -22.17 -3.77 5.93
C GLY A 342 -21.10 -3.96 4.85
N VAL A 343 -21.12 -5.13 4.20
CA VAL A 343 -20.17 -5.49 3.13
C VAL A 343 -20.57 -4.94 1.76
N ASP A 344 -21.81 -4.44 1.61
CA ASP A 344 -22.35 -4.03 0.32
C ASP A 344 -21.94 -2.60 -0.03
N TYR A 345 -21.61 -2.39 -1.31
CA TYR A 345 -21.48 -1.06 -1.90
C TYR A 345 -22.86 -0.55 -2.37
N VAL A 346 -23.28 0.59 -1.83
CA VAL A 346 -24.63 1.12 -2.01
C VAL A 346 -24.62 2.58 -2.47
N PRO A 347 -25.66 3.05 -3.19
CA PRO A 347 -25.85 4.48 -3.44
C PRO A 347 -25.99 5.28 -2.14
N LYS A 348 -25.65 6.57 -2.21
CA LYS A 348 -25.64 7.49 -1.07
C LYS A 348 -26.92 7.47 -0.21
N GLU A 349 -28.09 7.31 -0.82
CA GLU A 349 -29.38 7.30 -0.13
C GLU A 349 -29.62 6.06 0.73
N LYS A 350 -28.83 5.01 0.53
CA LYS A 350 -28.91 3.73 1.24
C LYS A 350 -27.79 3.54 2.24
N GLU A 351 -26.92 4.53 2.45
CA GLU A 351 -25.85 4.46 3.44
C GLU A 351 -26.38 4.07 4.83
N SER A 352 -25.64 3.17 5.50
CA SER A 352 -25.95 2.73 6.84
C SER A 352 -26.17 3.90 7.82
N LYS A 353 -27.23 3.79 8.62
CA LYS A 353 -27.53 4.76 9.67
C LYS A 353 -26.46 4.78 10.77
N ALA A 354 -25.78 3.65 10.99
CA ALA A 354 -24.69 3.55 11.95
C ALA A 354 -23.53 4.44 11.51
N SER A 355 -23.09 4.31 10.25
CA SER A 355 -22.07 5.17 9.63
C SER A 355 -22.44 6.65 9.69
N GLN A 356 -23.66 7.02 9.30
CA GLN A 356 -24.12 8.41 9.38
C GLN A 356 -24.08 8.97 10.82
N THR A 357 -24.46 8.16 11.82
CA THR A 357 -24.47 8.56 13.23
C THR A 357 -23.05 8.73 13.76
N TYR A 358 -22.17 7.78 13.46
CA TYR A 358 -20.77 7.79 13.86
C TYR A 358 -20.04 9.00 13.28
N ARG A 359 -20.15 9.21 11.95
CA ARG A 359 -19.53 10.34 11.25
C ARG A 359 -20.03 11.69 11.73
N LYS A 360 -21.33 11.81 12.00
CA LYS A 360 -21.91 13.04 12.56
C LYS A 360 -21.29 13.41 13.92
N GLN A 361 -20.97 12.40 14.75
CA GLN A 361 -20.33 12.65 16.04
C GLN A 361 -18.87 13.09 15.87
N LEU A 362 -18.09 12.40 15.02
CA LEU A 362 -16.71 12.79 14.74
C LEU A 362 -16.62 14.22 14.18
N ASN A 363 -17.51 14.57 13.25
CA ASN A 363 -17.50 15.86 12.56
C ASN A 363 -18.26 16.97 13.32
N SER A 364 -18.67 16.74 14.57
CA SER A 364 -19.60 17.62 15.30
C SER A 364 -19.04 19.03 15.57
N ASP A 365 -17.72 19.16 15.69
CA ASP A 365 -17.01 20.43 15.92
C ASP A 365 -16.20 20.89 14.69
N GLY A 366 -16.50 20.33 13.51
CA GLY A 366 -15.85 20.67 12.24
C GLY A 366 -15.11 19.50 11.60
N VAL A 367 -14.66 19.70 10.35
CA VAL A 367 -13.97 18.71 9.52
C VAL A 367 -12.57 19.24 9.19
N PRO A 368 -11.49 18.72 9.82
CA PRO A 368 -10.13 19.22 9.62
C PRO A 368 -9.68 19.28 8.16
N ALA A 369 -10.01 18.29 7.33
CA ALA A 369 -9.76 18.26 5.89
C ALA A 369 -10.33 19.46 5.14
N GLU A 370 -11.58 19.83 5.44
CA GLU A 370 -12.21 21.00 4.82
C GLU A 370 -11.57 22.31 5.30
N ILE A 371 -11.13 22.38 6.57
CA ILE A 371 -10.42 23.53 7.12
C ILE A 371 -9.01 23.65 6.52
N ALA A 372 -8.32 22.53 6.35
CA ALA A 372 -6.97 22.44 5.80
C ALA A 372 -6.92 22.96 4.36
N SER A 373 -7.94 22.63 3.57
CA SER A 373 -8.04 22.94 2.14
C SER A 373 -8.98 24.12 1.82
N ALA A 374 -9.42 24.86 2.83
CA ALA A 374 -10.32 25.99 2.64
C ALA A 374 -9.71 27.06 1.72
N GLY A 375 -10.34 27.28 0.55
CA GLY A 375 -9.89 28.24 -0.45
C GLY A 375 -8.71 27.77 -1.30
N TYR A 376 -8.24 26.53 -1.12
CA TYR A 376 -7.19 25.94 -1.94
C TYR A 376 -7.74 25.56 -3.32
N GLN A 377 -7.07 26.03 -4.36
CA GLN A 377 -7.31 25.60 -5.74
C GLN A 377 -5.95 25.31 -6.35
N TRP A 378 -5.69 24.04 -6.64
CA TRP A 378 -4.49 23.69 -7.37
C TRP A 378 -4.66 24.02 -8.84
N ALA A 379 -3.63 24.63 -9.43
CA ALA A 379 -3.51 24.85 -10.86
C ALA A 379 -2.08 24.51 -11.29
N PRO A 380 -1.89 23.85 -12.46
CA PRO A 380 -0.56 23.50 -12.93
C PRO A 380 0.27 24.78 -13.18
N GLY A 381 1.37 24.93 -12.43
CA GLY A 381 2.20 26.15 -12.44
C GLY A 381 2.89 26.50 -13.77
N THR A 382 2.77 25.65 -14.80
CA THR A 382 3.36 25.85 -16.14
C THR A 382 2.33 26.05 -17.24
N GLU A 383 1.03 25.89 -16.97
CA GLU A 383 -0.01 26.23 -17.95
C GLU A 383 -0.46 27.66 -17.73
N LEU A 384 0.27 28.60 -18.34
CA LEU A 384 -0.26 29.94 -18.61
C LEU A 384 -1.46 29.81 -19.57
N ASN A 385 -2.65 29.55 -19.04
CA ASN A 385 -3.93 29.97 -19.61
C ASN A 385 -5.07 29.73 -18.63
N ASP A 386 -5.27 30.69 -17.73
CA ASP A 386 -6.64 31.12 -17.44
C ASP A 386 -6.89 32.45 -18.14
N LYS A 387 -7.37 32.36 -19.39
CA LYS A 387 -8.09 33.48 -20.01
C LYS A 387 -9.50 33.52 -19.43
N ARG A 388 -9.65 34.02 -18.21
CA ARG A 388 -10.94 34.49 -17.72
C ARG A 388 -10.77 35.81 -16.98
N SER A 389 -10.91 36.86 -17.80
CA SER A 389 -11.47 38.17 -17.45
C SER A 389 -12.90 38.05 -16.95
#